data_AF-A0A9P9FWU3-F1
#
_entry.id   AF-A0A9P9FWU3-F1
#
_cell.length_a   1.000
_cell.length_b   1.000
_cell.length_c   1.000
_cell.angle_alpha   90.00
_cell.angle_beta   90.00
_cell.angle_gamma   90.00
#
_symmetry.space_group_name_H-M   'P 1'
#
loop_
_entity.id
_entity.type
_entity.pdbx_description
1 polymer ?
#
loop_
_entity_poly.entity_id
_entity_poly.type
_entity_poly.pdbx_seq_one_letter_code
_entity_poly.pdbx_strand_id
1 'polypeptide(L)'
;MEPNNESIDMVSTPSVTYPTPAHSVSLDESHDFYNMLPFDSVPTPNAWYIIRTRNSSKKRYLSVINGKVCLQESPHPWGGFWWRSTSLDGWIGLYEFTTGRYLGHDGKGNIVVKALAQGEKERLVVSHQPKGGYHLSILKEATDGIQAPRNVLRPLKEDGQANLLLLELKGHATVWEFCNVERPQR
;
A
#
# COMPACT_ATOMS: atom_id res chain seq x y z
N MET A 1 -24.12 -76.56 17.86
CA MET A 1 -23.33 -75.55 18.60
C MET A 1 -22.06 -75.38 17.80
N GLU A 2 -22.09 -74.45 16.84
CA GLU A 2 -20.94 -74.04 16.04
C GLU A 2 -20.90 -72.50 16.11
N PRO A 3 -19.76 -71.88 16.41
CA PRO A 3 -19.66 -70.44 16.46
C PRO A 3 -19.34 -69.89 15.06
N ASN A 4 -20.26 -69.12 14.48
CA ASN A 4 -19.94 -68.32 13.29
C ASN A 4 -19.23 -67.04 13.72
N ASN A 5 -17.97 -66.98 13.29
CA ASN A 5 -16.97 -65.96 13.51
C ASN A 5 -17.34 -64.69 12.72
N GLU A 6 -17.55 -63.58 13.43
CA GLU A 6 -17.69 -62.24 12.84
C GLU A 6 -16.35 -61.81 12.22
N SER A 7 -16.34 -61.59 10.90
CA SER A 7 -15.20 -60.98 10.21
C SER A 7 -15.56 -59.52 9.95
N ILE A 8 -14.93 -58.62 10.71
CA ILE A 8 -15.11 -57.16 10.61
C ILE A 8 -14.21 -56.70 9.46
N ASP A 9 -14.80 -56.35 8.32
CA ASP A 9 -14.07 -55.79 7.18
C ASP A 9 -13.52 -54.40 7.56
N MET A 10 -12.20 -54.29 7.70
CA MET A 10 -11.50 -53.01 7.80
C MET A 10 -11.57 -52.31 6.43
N VAL A 11 -12.46 -51.32 6.31
CA VAL A 11 -12.44 -50.35 5.22
C VAL A 11 -11.15 -49.54 5.30
N SER A 12 -10.21 -49.81 4.39
CA SER A 12 -9.06 -48.93 4.14
C SER A 12 -9.55 -47.67 3.43
N THR A 13 -9.62 -46.56 4.16
CA THR A 13 -9.80 -45.23 3.58
C THR A 13 -8.54 -44.80 2.83
N PRO A 14 -8.62 -44.35 1.56
CA PRO A 14 -7.46 -43.80 0.86
C PRO A 14 -7.09 -42.44 1.45
N SER A 15 -5.82 -42.29 1.85
CA SER A 15 -5.24 -41.01 2.24
C SER A 15 -5.24 -40.06 1.02
N VAL A 16 -6.05 -39.01 1.09
CA VAL A 16 -6.02 -37.91 0.11
C VAL A 16 -4.79 -37.07 0.40
N THR A 17 -3.74 -37.25 -0.41
CA THR A 17 -2.59 -36.35 -0.41
C THR A 17 -3.00 -35.08 -1.17
N TYR A 18 -3.21 -33.98 -0.45
CA TYR A 18 -3.37 -32.67 -1.07
C TYR A 18 -2.04 -32.25 -1.68
N PRO A 19 -1.96 -31.95 -3.00
CA PRO A 19 -0.76 -31.33 -3.55
C PRO A 19 -0.62 -29.94 -2.93
N THR A 20 0.47 -29.72 -2.19
CA THR A 20 0.92 -28.39 -1.80
C THR A 20 1.11 -27.57 -3.08
N PRO A 21 0.43 -26.43 -3.27
CA PRO A 21 0.68 -25.61 -4.43
C PRO A 21 2.07 -24.98 -4.28
N ALA A 22 3.06 -25.52 -4.99
CA ALA A 22 4.31 -24.83 -5.23
C ALA A 22 4.07 -23.76 -6.31
N HIS A 23 3.30 -22.72 -5.99
CA HIS A 23 3.18 -21.56 -6.88
C HIS A 23 4.40 -20.67 -6.66
N SER A 24 5.50 -21.03 -7.30
CA SER A 24 6.52 -20.07 -7.71
C SER A 24 5.92 -19.22 -8.82
N VAL A 25 5.12 -18.21 -8.45
CA VAL A 25 4.61 -17.23 -9.42
C VAL A 25 5.82 -16.51 -9.97
N SER A 26 6.03 -16.56 -11.29
CA SER A 26 7.10 -15.78 -11.89
C SER A 26 6.85 -14.29 -11.63
N LEU A 27 7.94 -13.50 -11.59
CA LEU A 27 7.86 -12.04 -11.43
C LEU A 27 6.92 -11.40 -12.46
N ASP A 28 6.88 -11.94 -13.68
CA ASP A 28 6.06 -11.47 -14.79
C ASP A 28 4.57 -11.77 -14.56
N GLU A 29 4.22 -13.01 -14.21
CA GLU A 29 2.84 -13.39 -13.86
C GLU A 29 2.31 -12.62 -12.65
N SER A 30 3.19 -12.31 -11.68
CA SER A 30 2.80 -11.50 -10.53
C SER A 30 2.48 -10.05 -10.94
N HIS A 31 3.24 -9.49 -11.88
CA HIS A 31 3.02 -8.15 -12.38
C HIS A 31 1.67 -8.03 -13.10
N ASP A 32 1.36 -9.01 -13.95
CA ASP A 32 0.08 -9.08 -14.66
C ASP A 32 -1.10 -9.22 -13.71
N PHE A 33 -0.98 -10.06 -12.68
CA PHE A 33 -2.01 -10.21 -11.66
C PHE A 33 -2.35 -8.87 -11.00
N TYR A 34 -1.35 -8.11 -10.53
CA TYR A 34 -1.58 -6.83 -9.87
C TYR A 34 -2.12 -5.76 -10.82
N ASN A 35 -1.75 -5.81 -12.11
CA ASN A 35 -2.27 -4.88 -13.10
C ASN A 35 -3.76 -5.08 -13.36
N MET A 36 -4.25 -6.32 -13.28
CA MET A 36 -5.66 -6.70 -13.49
C MET A 36 -6.57 -6.41 -12.28
N LEU A 37 -6.01 -6.04 -11.13
CA LEU A 37 -6.81 -5.71 -9.96
C LEU A 37 -7.73 -4.48 -10.18
N PRO A 38 -8.91 -4.46 -9.53
CA PRO A 38 -9.83 -3.33 -9.64
C PRO A 38 -9.35 -2.15 -8.78
N PHE A 39 -8.80 -1.12 -9.43
CA PHE A 39 -8.31 0.11 -8.80
C PHE A 39 -9.39 1.21 -8.75
N ASP A 40 -10.54 0.90 -8.19
CA ASP A 40 -11.72 1.77 -8.06
C ASP A 40 -12.21 1.93 -6.62
N SER A 41 -11.43 1.43 -5.65
CA SER A 41 -11.82 1.42 -4.25
C SER A 41 -11.82 2.81 -3.63
N VAL A 42 -12.83 3.07 -2.78
CA VAL A 42 -12.89 4.27 -1.95
C VAL A 42 -11.98 4.08 -0.72
N PRO A 43 -11.00 4.97 -0.47
CA PRO A 43 -10.13 4.89 0.70
C PRO A 43 -10.93 5.05 2.00
N THR A 44 -11.05 3.96 2.72
CA THR A 44 -11.66 3.88 4.05
C THR A 44 -10.60 3.63 5.13
N PRO A 45 -10.77 4.21 6.34
CA PRO A 45 -9.89 3.95 7.46
C PRO A 45 -9.81 2.47 7.82
N ASN A 46 -8.64 2.04 8.33
CA ASN A 46 -8.35 0.69 8.82
C ASN A 46 -8.34 -0.44 7.78
N ALA A 47 -8.61 -0.14 6.50
CA ALA A 47 -8.53 -1.10 5.42
C ALA A 47 -7.12 -1.18 4.80
N TRP A 48 -6.88 -2.27 4.06
CA TRP A 48 -5.64 -2.54 3.35
C TRP A 48 -5.77 -2.23 1.87
N TYR A 49 -4.70 -1.70 1.31
CA TYR A 49 -4.66 -1.22 -0.06
C TYR A 49 -3.35 -1.54 -0.75
N ILE A 50 -3.46 -1.78 -2.05
CA ILE A 50 -2.39 -1.49 -3.00
C ILE A 50 -2.72 -0.12 -3.61
N ILE A 51 -1.72 0.75 -3.69
CA ILE A 51 -1.88 2.13 -4.15
C ILE A 51 -1.01 2.34 -5.39
N ARG A 52 -1.58 2.89 -6.46
CA ARG A 52 -0.83 3.19 -7.69
C ARG A 52 -1.20 4.52 -8.31
N THR A 53 -0.37 5.03 -9.21
CA THR A 53 -0.63 6.24 -9.98
C THR A 53 -1.74 6.03 -11.02
N ARG A 54 -2.61 7.03 -11.20
CA ARG A 54 -3.73 7.02 -12.18
C ARG A 54 -3.31 7.52 -13.56
N ASN A 55 -2.70 8.70 -13.61
CA ASN A 55 -2.58 9.50 -14.83
C ASN A 55 -1.17 9.51 -15.45
N SER A 56 -0.26 8.67 -14.98
CA SER A 56 1.07 8.53 -15.58
C SER A 56 1.01 7.61 -16.80
N SER A 57 1.90 7.85 -17.78
CA SER A 57 2.01 7.01 -19.00
C SER A 57 2.26 5.53 -18.68
N LYS A 58 2.89 5.26 -17.54
CA LYS A 58 3.02 3.94 -16.95
C LYS A 58 2.45 3.95 -15.54
N LYS A 59 1.60 2.98 -15.21
CA LYS A 59 1.09 2.80 -13.84
C LYS A 59 2.26 2.45 -12.92
N ARG A 60 2.41 3.17 -11.81
CA ARG A 60 3.45 2.89 -10.81
C ARG A 60 2.85 2.73 -9.43
N TYR A 61 3.31 1.71 -8.73
CA TYR A 61 2.90 1.33 -7.39
C TYR A 61 3.69 2.13 -6.36
N LEU A 62 3.01 2.62 -5.34
CA LEU A 62 3.65 3.23 -4.19
C LEU A 62 4.34 2.14 -3.38
N SER A 63 5.67 2.18 -3.31
CA SER A 63 6.48 1.12 -2.71
C SER A 63 7.54 1.67 -1.74
N VAL A 64 8.05 0.79 -0.90
CA VAL A 64 9.17 1.04 0.01
C VAL A 64 10.25 -0.01 -0.19
N ILE A 65 11.46 0.44 -0.49
CA ILE A 65 12.64 -0.43 -0.62
C ILE A 65 13.71 0.13 0.28
N ASN A 66 14.24 -0.71 1.19
CA ASN A 66 15.29 -0.31 2.13
C ASN A 66 14.94 0.98 2.92
N GLY A 67 13.66 1.14 3.29
CA GLY A 67 13.14 2.31 4.01
C GLY A 67 13.04 3.60 3.18
N LYS A 68 13.28 3.53 1.87
CA LYS A 68 13.10 4.64 0.93
C LYS A 68 11.80 4.45 0.15
N VAL A 69 11.02 5.52 0.06
CA VAL A 69 9.81 5.54 -0.74
C VAL A 69 10.17 5.68 -2.21
N CYS A 70 9.56 4.87 -3.06
CA CYS A 70 9.78 4.87 -4.50
C CYS A 70 8.51 4.49 -5.25
N LEU A 71 8.47 4.78 -6.55
CA LEU A 71 7.39 4.37 -7.44
C LEU A 71 7.91 3.30 -8.39
N GLN A 72 7.31 2.11 -8.34
CA GLN A 72 7.75 0.98 -9.16
C GLN A 72 6.73 0.63 -10.23
N GLU A 73 7.19 0.23 -11.42
CA GLU A 73 6.28 -0.24 -12.49
C GLU A 73 5.63 -1.57 -12.11
N SER A 74 6.31 -2.42 -11.32
CA SER A 74 5.79 -3.67 -10.79
C SER A 74 5.97 -3.76 -9.27
N PRO A 75 5.04 -4.42 -8.55
CA PRO A 75 5.22 -4.70 -7.13
C PRO A 75 6.47 -5.58 -6.88
N HIS A 76 7.24 -5.26 -5.85
CA HIS A 76 8.44 -6.03 -5.53
C HIS A 76 8.07 -7.37 -4.86
N PRO A 77 8.67 -8.51 -5.24
CA PRO A 77 8.39 -9.81 -4.61
C PRO A 77 8.58 -9.89 -3.10
N TRP A 78 9.41 -9.02 -2.52
CA TRP A 78 9.72 -8.99 -1.09
C TRP A 78 8.78 -8.06 -0.30
N GLY A 79 7.75 -7.51 -0.95
CA GLY A 79 6.79 -6.61 -0.34
C GLY A 79 7.16 -5.14 -0.43
N GLY A 80 6.72 -4.34 0.54
CA GLY A 80 6.93 -2.89 0.54
C GLY A 80 5.81 -2.08 -0.11
N PHE A 81 4.73 -2.70 -0.59
CA PHE A 81 3.65 -2.04 -1.33
C PHE A 81 2.25 -2.30 -0.76
N TRP A 82 2.15 -3.00 0.37
CA TRP A 82 0.89 -3.18 1.10
C TRP A 82 0.72 -2.10 2.15
N TRP A 83 -0.29 -1.28 1.95
CA TRP A 83 -0.56 -0.11 2.79
C TRP A 83 -1.84 -0.29 3.57
N ARG A 84 -1.77 -0.11 4.89
CA ARG A 84 -2.94 0.03 5.74
C ARG A 84 -3.25 1.50 5.93
N SER A 85 -4.47 1.90 5.63
CA SER A 85 -4.97 3.20 6.07
C SER A 85 -5.24 3.16 7.56
N THR A 86 -4.84 4.19 8.29
CA THR A 86 -5.16 4.40 9.71
C THR A 86 -5.88 5.72 9.89
N SER A 87 -6.53 5.92 11.04
CA SER A 87 -7.15 7.20 11.39
C SER A 87 -6.79 7.56 12.82
N LEU A 88 -6.28 8.78 13.01
CA LEU A 88 -5.96 9.36 14.32
C LEU A 88 -6.35 10.85 14.30
N ASP A 89 -7.23 11.25 15.22
CA ASP A 89 -7.74 12.63 15.35
C ASP A 89 -8.29 13.21 14.03
N GLY A 90 -8.95 12.38 13.22
CA GLY A 90 -9.50 12.75 11.91
C GLY A 90 -8.48 12.79 10.76
N TRP A 91 -7.20 12.52 11.03
CA TRP A 91 -6.15 12.43 10.02
C TRP A 91 -5.89 11.00 9.58
N ILE A 92 -5.70 10.81 8.27
CA ILE A 92 -5.32 9.51 7.73
C ILE A 92 -3.81 9.30 7.91
N GLY A 93 -3.41 8.10 8.30
CA GLY A 93 -2.04 7.62 8.16
C GLY A 93 -1.97 6.49 7.13
N LEU A 94 -0.78 6.27 6.56
CA LEU A 94 -0.50 5.13 5.70
C LEU A 94 0.63 4.32 6.31
N TYR A 95 0.29 3.14 6.84
CA TYR A 95 1.22 2.20 7.45
C TYR A 95 1.62 1.12 6.44
N GLU A 96 2.91 0.91 6.23
CA GLU A 96 3.41 -0.12 5.32
C GLU A 96 3.67 -1.43 6.09
N PHE A 97 3.15 -2.54 5.55
CA PHE A 97 3.14 -3.85 6.21
C PHE A 97 4.54 -4.39 6.53
N THR A 98 5.43 -4.40 5.53
CA THR A 98 6.72 -5.09 5.59
C THR A 98 7.68 -4.37 6.54
N THR A 99 7.77 -3.06 6.45
CA THR A 99 8.62 -2.20 7.28
C THR A 99 8.02 -1.90 8.64
N GLY A 100 6.70 -2.02 8.77
CA GLY A 100 5.96 -1.73 9.99
C GLY A 100 6.00 -0.25 10.37
N ARG A 101 6.01 0.65 9.38
CA ARG A 101 6.25 2.08 9.57
C ARG A 101 5.28 2.93 8.76
N TYR A 102 5.12 4.17 9.18
CA TYR A 102 4.21 5.12 8.56
C TYR A 102 4.91 5.97 7.49
N LEU A 103 4.18 6.24 6.41
CA LEU A 103 4.51 7.24 5.40
C LEU A 103 4.41 8.64 6.03
N GLY A 104 5.48 9.39 5.91
CA GLY A 104 5.63 10.70 6.50
C GLY A 104 6.56 11.61 5.70
N HIS A 105 6.93 12.73 6.30
CA HIS A 105 8.06 13.54 5.82
C HIS A 105 9.15 13.68 6.90
N ASP A 106 10.40 13.89 6.49
CA ASP A 106 11.51 14.03 7.44
C ASP A 106 11.63 15.43 8.09
N GLY A 107 10.88 16.41 7.57
CA GLY A 107 10.92 17.82 8.00
C GLY A 107 11.80 18.70 7.11
N LYS A 108 12.67 18.09 6.28
CA LYS A 108 13.40 18.75 5.20
C LYS A 108 12.64 18.70 3.87
N GLY A 109 11.46 18.08 3.87
CA GLY A 109 10.57 17.96 2.71
C GLY A 109 10.69 16.64 1.96
N ASN A 110 11.55 15.71 2.41
CA ASN A 110 11.64 14.39 1.80
C ASN A 110 10.54 13.48 2.35
N ILE A 111 9.94 12.70 1.46
CA ILE A 111 8.96 11.68 1.83
C ILE A 111 9.68 10.41 2.28
N VAL A 112 9.28 9.87 3.43
CA VAL A 112 9.96 8.76 4.10
C VAL A 112 8.96 7.78 4.71
N VAL A 113 9.40 6.55 4.98
CA VAL A 113 8.63 5.56 5.75
C VAL A 113 9.48 5.13 6.94
N LYS A 114 9.33 5.85 8.06
CA LYS A 114 10.25 5.75 9.21
C LYS A 114 9.57 5.66 10.57
N ALA A 115 8.46 6.36 10.76
CA ALA A 115 7.83 6.46 12.07
C ALA A 115 7.15 5.15 12.50
N LEU A 116 7.27 4.79 13.78
CA LEU A 116 6.62 3.61 14.37
C LEU A 116 5.16 3.87 14.80
N ALA A 117 4.79 5.14 14.91
CA ALA A 117 3.45 5.60 15.23
C ALA A 117 3.11 6.80 14.35
N GLN A 118 1.81 7.03 14.10
CA GLN A 118 1.34 8.19 13.36
C GLN A 118 1.49 9.44 14.24
N GLY A 119 2.40 10.35 13.86
CA GLY A 119 2.55 11.67 14.46
C GLY A 119 2.14 12.78 13.48
N GLU A 120 2.53 14.01 13.77
CA GLU A 120 2.19 15.17 12.93
C GLU A 120 2.74 15.06 11.50
N LYS A 121 3.94 14.50 11.36
CA LYS A 121 4.64 14.35 10.07
C LYS A 121 4.07 13.21 9.21
N GLU A 122 3.20 12.39 9.78
CA GLU A 122 2.52 11.26 9.15
C GLU A 122 1.01 11.53 9.01
N ARG A 123 0.56 12.78 9.15
CA ARG A 123 -0.83 13.18 8.94
C ARG A 123 -1.08 13.45 7.46
N LEU A 124 -1.92 12.62 6.86
CA LEU A 124 -2.37 12.75 5.47
C LEU A 124 -3.85 13.09 5.37
N VAL A 125 -4.19 13.69 4.23
CA VAL A 125 -5.55 13.81 3.72
C VAL A 125 -5.62 13.13 2.36
N VAL A 126 -6.71 12.39 2.16
CA VAL A 126 -7.04 11.74 0.88
C VAL A 126 -8.24 12.46 0.29
N SER A 127 -8.07 13.14 -0.83
CA SER A 127 -9.14 13.95 -1.44
C SER A 127 -9.50 13.46 -2.83
N HIS A 128 -10.76 13.08 -3.03
CA HIS A 128 -11.30 12.66 -4.32
C HIS A 128 -11.17 13.78 -5.38
N GLN A 129 -10.86 13.41 -6.62
CA GLN A 129 -10.70 14.35 -7.73
C GLN A 129 -11.90 14.26 -8.69
N PRO A 130 -12.35 15.39 -9.29
CA PRO A 130 -13.51 15.39 -10.19
C PRO A 130 -13.41 14.43 -11.39
N LYS A 131 -12.19 14.12 -11.85
CA LYS A 131 -11.92 13.17 -12.94
C LYS A 131 -11.68 11.72 -12.46
N GLY A 132 -12.01 11.44 -11.20
CA GLY A 132 -11.74 10.20 -10.50
C GLY A 132 -10.32 10.11 -9.93
N GLY A 133 -10.12 9.14 -9.05
CA GLY A 133 -8.90 8.99 -8.27
C GLY A 133 -8.80 10.03 -7.15
N TYR A 134 -7.63 10.07 -6.51
CA TYR A 134 -7.41 10.83 -5.28
C TYR A 134 -6.09 11.58 -5.30
N HIS A 135 -6.04 12.75 -4.67
CA HIS A 135 -4.77 13.32 -4.23
C HIS A 135 -4.47 12.83 -2.82
N LEU A 136 -3.20 12.49 -2.59
CA LEU A 136 -2.64 12.31 -1.26
C LEU A 136 -1.91 13.61 -0.91
N SER A 137 -2.29 14.23 0.21
CA SER A 137 -1.62 15.44 0.72
C SER A 137 -1.14 15.20 2.13
N ILE A 138 0.08 15.63 2.43
CA ILE A 138 0.64 15.54 3.79
C ILE A 138 0.62 16.90 4.47
N LEU A 139 0.33 16.89 5.77
CA LEU A 139 0.49 18.07 6.60
C LEU A 139 1.99 18.37 6.76
N LYS A 140 2.38 19.61 6.48
CA LYS A 140 3.75 20.09 6.64
C LYS A 140 3.73 21.50 7.20
N GLU A 141 4.66 21.81 8.08
CA GLU A 141 4.92 23.19 8.50
C GLU A 141 5.55 23.98 7.33
N ALA A 142 4.92 25.09 6.96
CA ALA A 142 5.49 26.07 6.04
C ALA A 142 6.05 27.25 6.84
N THR A 143 7.29 27.60 6.54
CA THR A 143 7.96 28.81 7.01
C THR A 143 8.25 29.68 5.79
N ASP A 144 7.63 30.86 5.72
CA ASP A 144 7.89 31.87 4.69
C ASP A 144 8.92 32.92 5.15
N GLY A 145 9.63 32.63 6.25
CA GLY A 145 10.73 33.44 6.79
C GLY A 145 10.30 34.76 7.45
N ILE A 146 9.02 35.14 7.33
CA ILE A 146 8.49 36.43 7.79
C ILE A 146 7.28 36.25 8.70
N GLN A 147 6.49 35.17 8.55
CA GLN A 147 5.32 34.91 9.38
C GLN A 147 5.53 33.75 10.36
N ALA A 148 4.67 33.68 11.37
CA ALA A 148 4.60 32.54 12.28
C ALA A 148 4.40 31.24 11.48
N PRO A 149 4.99 30.11 11.91
CA PRO A 149 4.83 28.84 11.24
C PRO A 149 3.35 28.50 11.04
N ARG A 150 3.00 28.06 9.82
CA ARG A 150 1.65 27.61 9.51
C ARG A 150 1.68 26.20 8.96
N ASN A 151 0.79 25.36 9.45
CA ASN A 151 0.60 24.03 8.90
C ASN A 151 -0.18 24.12 7.58
N VAL A 152 0.39 23.56 6.52
CA VAL A 152 -0.19 23.52 5.18
C VAL A 152 -0.26 22.09 4.67
N LEU A 153 -1.29 21.79 3.89
CA LEU A 153 -1.39 20.52 3.17
C LEU A 153 -0.62 20.61 1.85
N ARG A 154 0.30 19.69 1.64
CA ARG A 154 1.10 19.59 0.41
C ARG A 154 0.80 18.30 -0.32
N PRO A 155 0.25 18.36 -1.56
CA PRO A 155 0.02 17.17 -2.36
C PRO A 155 1.33 16.45 -2.69
N LEU A 156 1.26 15.13 -2.80
CA LEU A 156 2.35 14.31 -3.29
C LEU A 156 2.42 14.40 -4.82
N LYS A 157 3.64 14.43 -5.35
CA LYS A 157 3.92 14.37 -6.78
C LYS A 157 5.01 13.35 -7.08
N GLU A 158 4.89 12.76 -8.24
CA GLU A 158 5.94 12.01 -8.89
C GLU A 158 6.89 12.98 -9.60
N ASP A 159 8.20 12.74 -9.50
CA ASP A 159 9.20 13.43 -10.32
C ASP A 159 9.48 12.69 -11.64
N GLY A 160 10.34 13.25 -12.49
CA GLY A 160 10.70 12.62 -13.77
C GLY A 160 11.48 11.30 -13.64
N GLN A 161 11.85 10.91 -12.42
CA GLN A 161 12.70 9.78 -12.08
C GLN A 161 11.96 8.76 -11.19
N ALA A 162 10.62 8.82 -11.14
CA ALA A 162 9.78 7.91 -10.33
C ALA A 162 10.04 7.98 -8.82
N ASN A 163 10.52 9.12 -8.32
CA ASN A 163 10.55 9.42 -6.89
C ASN A 163 9.31 10.19 -6.46
N LEU A 164 9.02 10.09 -5.17
CA LEU A 164 7.89 10.77 -4.55
C LEU A 164 8.36 12.01 -3.80
N LEU A 165 7.77 13.15 -4.13
CA LEU A 165 8.12 14.46 -3.57
C LEU A 165 6.87 15.23 -3.14
N LEU A 166 7.07 16.32 -2.40
CA LEU A 166 6.03 17.31 -2.14
C LEU A 166 5.87 18.26 -3.32
N LEU A 167 4.62 18.57 -3.66
CA LEU A 167 4.28 19.65 -4.59
C LEU A 167 4.33 20.99 -3.87
N GLU A 168 5.41 21.75 -4.07
CA GLU A 168 5.62 23.03 -3.38
C GLU A 168 4.95 24.22 -4.07
N LEU A 169 5.19 24.48 -5.36
CA LEU A 169 4.69 25.71 -6.03
C LEU A 169 4.21 25.50 -7.47
N LYS A 170 4.90 24.65 -8.24
CA LYS A 170 4.63 24.42 -9.66
C LYS A 170 4.56 22.93 -9.96
N GLY A 171 3.72 22.60 -10.92
CA GLY A 171 3.49 21.23 -11.39
C GLY A 171 2.09 20.73 -11.03
N HIS A 172 1.89 19.44 -11.26
CA HIS A 172 0.63 18.77 -11.00
C HIS A 172 0.84 17.75 -9.88
N ALA A 173 -0.17 17.60 -9.02
CA ALA A 173 -0.19 16.54 -8.04
C ALA A 173 -0.37 15.19 -8.75
N THR A 174 0.24 14.15 -8.20
CA THR A 174 -0.04 12.79 -8.66
C THR A 174 -1.44 12.39 -8.22
N VAL A 175 -2.21 11.88 -9.16
CA VAL A 175 -3.51 11.26 -8.89
C VAL A 175 -3.29 9.79 -8.62
N TRP A 176 -3.87 9.30 -7.53
CA TRP A 176 -3.73 7.94 -7.01
C TRP A 176 -5.02 7.16 -7.16
N GLU A 177 -4.89 5.86 -7.31
CA GLU A 177 -5.99 4.88 -7.28
C GLU A 177 -5.69 3.83 -6.22
N PHE A 178 -6.75 3.24 -5.68
CA PHE A 178 -6.67 2.29 -4.59
C PHE A 178 -7.35 0.99 -5.02
N CYS A 179 -6.69 -0.12 -4.76
CA CYS A 179 -7.29 -1.44 -4.78
C CYS A 179 -7.38 -1.93 -3.34
N ASN A 180 -8.60 -2.12 -2.83
CA ASN A 180 -8.79 -2.80 -1.55
C ASN A 180 -8.28 -4.24 -1.66
N VAL A 181 -7.56 -4.68 -0.64
CA VAL A 181 -7.03 -6.05 -0.57
C VAL A 181 -7.25 -6.61 0.82
N GLU A 182 -7.20 -7.93 0.93
CA GLU A 182 -7.16 -8.58 2.25
C GLU A 182 -5.87 -8.23 2.99
N ARG A 183 -5.90 -8.39 4.31
CA ARG A 183 -4.70 -8.23 5.13
C ARG A 183 -3.64 -9.23 4.63
N PRO A 184 -2.42 -8.76 4.28
CA PRO A 184 -1.34 -9.66 3.93
C PRO A 184 -0.99 -10.57 5.11
N GLN A 185 -0.79 -11.86 4.82
CA GLN A 185 -0.35 -12.85 5.78
C GLN A 185 1.18 -12.79 5.90
N ARG A 186 1.71 -13.11 7.08
CA ARG A 186 3.15 -13.26 7.30
C ARG A 186 3.60 -14.68 6.99
#